data_AF-S8DID3-F1
#
_entry.id   AF-S8DID3-F1
#
_cell.length_a   1.000
_cell.length_b   1.000
_cell.length_c   1.000
_cell.angle_alpha   90.00
_cell.angle_beta   90.00
_cell.angle_gamma   90.00
#
_symmetry.space_group_name_H-M   'P 1'
#
loop_
_entity.id
_entity.type
_entity.pdbx_description
1 polymer ?
#
loop_
_entity_poly.entity_id
_entity_poly.type
_entity_poly.pdbx_seq_one_letter_code
_entity_poly.pdbx_strand_id
1 'polypeptide(L)'
;LRIRSCYSLPENAQKLVADVKEKLEKDESSLPVGKYGRDDEEMILWFLKDRRFSVEEAITKLTKAIRWRREFRVADLTEESVQMAAETGKAYLHDFLDVHGRPVMIVEASKHIPGEIEAHEDEKLCVFLIEKALRKLPPGKHEIVVLIDLRGFKTQNADLKFTTFVFEAFYCYYPRRLGEVLFVDAPFIFKPFWSLIKPLTGSYASLAKFCSSKEMAENYFTTETVPQSFR
;
A
#
# COMPACT_ATOMS: atom_id res chain seq x y z
N LEU A 1 -0.79 5.04 -23.69
CA LEU A 1 -0.38 6.37 -23.20
C LEU A 1 -0.24 6.30 -21.68
N ARG A 2 0.96 6.02 -21.16
CA ARG A 2 1.24 6.01 -19.72
C ARG A 2 1.29 7.46 -19.24
N ILE A 3 0.25 7.92 -18.56
CA ILE A 3 0.35 9.17 -17.77
C ILE A 3 1.16 8.82 -16.52
N ARG A 4 2.48 8.68 -16.66
CA ARG A 4 3.39 8.81 -15.52
C ARG A 4 3.38 10.29 -15.17
N SER A 5 2.49 10.66 -14.25
CA SER A 5 2.51 11.99 -13.65
C SER A 5 3.69 12.08 -12.68
N CYS A 6 4.91 12.07 -13.23
CA CYS A 6 6.08 12.63 -12.59
C CYS A 6 5.87 14.14 -12.61
N TYR A 7 5.12 14.67 -11.64
CA TYR A 7 5.19 16.10 -11.37
C TYR A 7 6.64 16.39 -11.01
N SER A 8 7.35 17.11 -11.87
CA SER A 8 8.61 17.75 -11.49
C SER A 8 8.35 18.54 -10.21
N LEU A 9 9.26 18.42 -9.24
CA LEU A 9 9.18 19.23 -8.03
C LEU A 9 9.12 20.70 -8.46
N PRO A 10 8.08 21.46 -8.08
CA PRO A 10 8.02 22.87 -8.40
C PRO A 10 9.13 23.60 -7.64
N GLU A 11 9.65 24.69 -8.20
CA GLU A 11 10.74 25.46 -7.59
C GLU A 11 10.39 25.96 -6.18
N ASN A 12 9.10 26.18 -5.91
CA ASN A 12 8.58 26.60 -4.61
C ASN A 12 8.20 25.45 -3.67
N ALA A 13 8.56 24.18 -3.95
CA ALA A 13 8.13 23.04 -3.14
C ALA A 13 8.48 23.19 -1.66
N GLN A 14 9.66 23.71 -1.33
CA GLN A 14 10.08 23.94 0.06
C GLN A 14 9.23 25.00 0.76
N LYS A 15 8.82 26.05 0.03
CA LYS A 15 7.89 27.05 0.56
C LYS A 15 6.55 26.41 0.87
N LEU A 16 6.02 25.56 -0.02
CA LEU A 16 4.75 24.87 0.21
C LEU A 16 4.81 23.91 1.41
N VAL A 17 5.94 23.23 1.63
CA VAL A 17 6.15 22.41 2.83
C VAL A 17 6.12 23.28 4.09
N ALA A 18 6.80 24.42 4.08
CA ALA A 18 6.78 25.37 5.20
C ALA A 18 5.36 25.90 5.46
N ASP A 19 4.62 26.29 4.42
CA ASP A 19 3.24 26.79 4.52
C ASP A 19 2.30 25.73 5.15
N VAL A 20 2.45 24.44 4.77
CA VAL A 20 1.68 23.34 5.38
C VAL A 20 2.04 23.17 6.85
N LYS A 21 3.34 23.19 7.17
CA LYS A 21 3.84 23.01 8.55
C LYS A 21 3.34 24.13 9.48
N GLU A 22 3.40 25.38 9.04
CA GLU A 22 2.89 26.53 9.80
C GLU A 22 1.39 26.43 10.05
N LYS A 23 0.61 26.07 9.02
CA LYS A 23 -0.84 25.89 9.16
C LYS A 23 -1.20 24.74 10.10
N LEU A 24 -0.53 23.60 9.99
CA LEU A 24 -0.75 22.48 10.90
C LEU A 24 -0.33 22.81 12.34
N GLU A 25 0.71 23.60 12.54
CA GLU A 25 1.10 24.10 13.86
C GLU A 25 0.02 24.96 14.50
N LYS A 26 -0.56 25.86 13.70
CA LYS A 26 -1.58 26.79 14.17
C LYS A 26 -2.94 26.12 14.41
N ASP A 27 -3.40 25.34 13.43
CA ASP A 27 -4.79 24.87 13.37
C ASP A 27 -4.94 23.42 13.90
N GLU A 28 -3.85 22.65 13.92
CA GLU A 28 -3.82 21.22 14.27
C GLU A 28 -2.73 20.91 15.31
N SER A 29 -2.50 21.82 16.27
CA SER A 29 -1.42 21.76 17.27
C SER A 29 -1.41 20.49 18.14
N SER A 30 -2.56 19.80 18.26
CA SER A 30 -2.70 18.53 18.99
C SER A 30 -2.13 17.31 18.26
N LEU A 31 -1.77 17.44 16.99
CA LEU A 31 -1.12 16.37 16.24
C LEU A 31 0.33 16.17 16.73
N PRO A 32 0.82 14.92 16.73
CA PRO A 32 2.19 14.62 17.13
C PRO A 32 3.21 15.31 16.23
N VAL A 33 4.41 15.51 16.77
CA VAL A 33 5.59 16.04 16.06
C VAL A 33 6.64 14.94 15.82
N GLY A 34 7.62 15.22 14.98
CA GLY A 34 8.66 14.28 14.56
C GLY A 34 8.20 13.37 13.42
N LYS A 35 8.82 12.20 13.31
CA LYS A 35 8.56 11.23 12.23
C LYS A 35 7.08 10.82 12.20
N TYR A 36 6.46 10.93 11.04
CA TYR A 36 5.02 10.75 10.81
C TYR A 36 4.11 11.77 11.52
N GLY A 37 4.67 12.88 12.00
CA GLY A 37 3.98 13.98 12.67
C GLY A 37 3.65 15.15 11.75
N ARG A 38 3.10 16.22 12.35
CA ARG A 38 2.67 17.45 11.65
C ARG A 38 3.81 18.28 11.06
N ASP A 39 5.04 17.98 11.43
CA ASP A 39 6.27 18.65 11.01
C ASP A 39 7.24 17.73 10.26
N ASP A 40 6.82 16.51 9.91
CA ASP A 40 7.57 15.59 9.04
C ASP A 40 7.57 16.11 7.59
N GLU A 41 8.65 16.78 7.20
CA GLU A 41 8.77 17.42 5.89
C GLU A 41 8.71 16.43 4.73
N GLU A 42 9.20 15.20 4.90
CA GLU A 42 9.11 14.17 3.87
C GLU A 42 7.66 13.72 3.67
N MET A 43 6.94 13.49 4.77
CA MET A 43 5.53 13.13 4.72
C MET A 43 4.69 14.28 4.15
N ILE A 44 4.92 15.52 4.57
CA ILE A 44 4.26 16.72 4.03
C ILE A 44 4.47 16.81 2.52
N LEU A 45 5.72 16.72 2.06
CA LEU A 45 6.04 16.77 0.62
C LEU A 45 5.33 15.65 -0.15
N TRP A 46 5.18 14.47 0.45
CA TRP A 46 4.50 13.35 -0.16
C TRP A 46 3.00 13.60 -0.36
N PHE A 47 2.33 14.14 0.66
CA PHE A 47 0.91 14.51 0.58
C PHE A 47 0.68 15.70 -0.35
N LEU A 48 1.60 16.66 -0.42
CA LEU A 48 1.59 17.71 -1.44
C LEU A 48 1.67 17.11 -2.86
N LYS A 49 2.60 16.19 -3.13
CA LYS A 49 2.69 15.49 -4.42
C LYS A 49 1.43 14.71 -4.78
N ASP A 50 0.75 14.13 -3.79
CA ASP A 50 -0.53 13.43 -3.96
C ASP A 50 -1.67 14.40 -4.30
N ARG A 51 -1.70 15.57 -3.65
CA ARG A 51 -2.73 16.60 -3.83
C ARG A 51 -2.34 17.67 -4.86
N ARG A 52 -1.45 17.33 -5.80
CA ARG A 52 -1.00 18.23 -6.89
C ARG A 52 -0.54 19.61 -6.37
N PHE A 53 0.14 19.62 -5.24
CA PHE A 53 0.66 20.80 -4.55
C PHE A 53 -0.42 21.79 -4.05
N SER A 54 -1.67 21.35 -3.90
CA SER A 54 -2.71 22.08 -3.18
C SER A 54 -2.47 21.97 -1.67
N VAL A 55 -2.17 23.11 -1.03
CA VAL A 55 -1.87 23.19 0.42
C VAL A 55 -3.07 22.75 1.26
N GLU A 56 -4.26 23.27 0.98
CA GLU A 56 -5.48 22.97 1.75
C GLU A 56 -5.89 21.48 1.66
N GLU A 57 -5.81 20.91 0.46
CA GLU A 57 -6.10 19.49 0.28
C GLU A 57 -5.05 18.60 0.94
N ALA A 58 -3.77 19.00 0.89
CA ALA A 58 -2.68 18.28 1.52
C ALA A 58 -2.86 18.26 3.04
N ILE A 59 -3.16 19.41 3.66
CA ILE A 59 -3.44 19.53 5.10
C ILE A 59 -4.60 18.60 5.47
N THR A 60 -5.74 18.72 4.78
CA THR A 60 -6.94 17.92 5.07
C THR A 60 -6.62 16.42 5.09
N LYS A 61 -5.93 15.95 4.06
CA LYS A 61 -5.63 14.53 3.90
C LYS A 61 -4.52 14.05 4.85
N LEU A 62 -3.49 14.85 5.07
CA LEU A 62 -2.40 14.56 6.00
C LEU A 62 -2.91 14.48 7.44
N THR A 63 -3.77 15.42 7.87
CA THR A 63 -4.42 15.38 9.19
C THR A 63 -5.20 14.08 9.39
N LYS A 64 -6.00 13.66 8.40
CA LYS A 64 -6.72 12.38 8.45
C LYS A 64 -5.73 11.21 8.63
N ALA A 65 -4.63 11.20 7.89
CA ALA A 65 -3.62 10.14 7.98
C ALA A 65 -2.91 10.10 9.33
N ILE A 66 -2.49 11.23 9.87
CA ILE A 66 -1.82 11.29 11.19
C ILE A 66 -2.76 10.80 12.30
N ARG A 67 -4.03 11.24 12.28
CA ARG A 67 -5.04 10.79 13.26
C ARG A 67 -5.28 9.28 13.16
N TRP A 68 -5.51 8.77 11.96
CA TRP A 68 -5.68 7.33 11.74
C TRP A 68 -4.46 6.52 12.23
N ARG A 69 -3.22 6.98 11.94
CA ARG A 69 -2.02 6.27 12.42
C ARG A 69 -1.98 6.13 13.94
N ARG A 70 -2.47 7.16 14.67
CA ARG A 70 -2.57 7.14 16.13
C ARG A 70 -3.70 6.23 16.61
N GLU A 71 -4.87 6.31 15.99
CA GLU A 71 -6.05 5.50 16.33
C GLU A 71 -5.79 4.01 16.07
N PHE A 72 -5.18 3.69 14.93
CA PHE A 72 -4.80 2.33 14.53
C PHE A 72 -3.56 1.81 15.27
N ARG A 73 -2.86 2.67 16.03
CA ARG A 73 -1.63 2.34 16.76
C ARG A 73 -0.54 1.75 15.88
N VAL A 74 -0.29 2.38 14.72
CA VAL A 74 0.72 1.91 13.75
C VAL A 74 2.12 1.80 14.37
N ALA A 75 2.45 2.68 15.32
CA ALA A 75 3.73 2.67 16.02
C ALA A 75 3.93 1.43 16.93
N ASP A 76 2.84 0.79 17.35
CA ASP A 76 2.86 -0.36 18.26
C ASP A 76 2.90 -1.70 17.50
N LEU A 77 2.84 -1.68 16.16
CA LEU A 77 2.87 -2.91 15.35
C LEU A 77 4.26 -3.55 15.35
N THR A 78 4.34 -4.75 15.91
CA THR A 78 5.52 -5.64 15.92
C THR A 78 5.20 -6.99 15.25
N GLU A 79 6.22 -7.82 15.03
CA GLU A 79 6.04 -9.18 14.50
C GLU A 79 5.14 -10.03 15.42
N GLU A 80 5.30 -9.89 16.73
CA GLU A 80 4.48 -10.57 17.73
C GLU A 80 3.02 -10.09 17.69
N SER A 81 2.80 -8.78 17.50
CA SER A 81 1.46 -8.20 17.48
C SER A 81 0.59 -8.63 16.29
N VAL A 82 1.22 -9.15 15.22
CA VAL A 82 0.55 -9.61 14.00
C VAL A 82 0.72 -11.11 13.77
N GLN A 83 1.32 -11.82 14.72
CA GLN A 83 1.71 -13.22 14.60
C GLN A 83 0.54 -14.11 14.19
N MET A 84 -0.63 -13.92 14.81
CA MET A 84 -1.83 -14.73 14.54
C MET A 84 -2.22 -14.70 13.05
N ALA A 85 -2.25 -13.53 12.44
CA ALA A 85 -2.57 -13.39 11.02
C ALA A 85 -1.39 -13.81 10.13
N ALA A 86 -0.15 -13.55 10.56
CA ALA A 86 1.05 -13.88 9.80
C ALA A 86 1.26 -15.40 9.67
N GLU A 87 0.96 -16.16 10.73
CA GLU A 87 1.14 -17.62 10.78
C GLU A 87 0.23 -18.38 9.81
N THR A 88 -0.86 -17.77 9.33
CA THR A 88 -1.65 -18.40 8.26
C THR A 88 -0.90 -18.45 6.93
N GLY A 89 0.18 -17.66 6.78
CA GLY A 89 0.98 -17.57 5.57
C GLY A 89 0.23 -16.96 4.39
N LYS A 90 -0.86 -16.21 4.63
CA LYS A 90 -1.68 -15.57 3.59
C LYS A 90 -1.03 -14.33 2.97
N ALA A 91 -0.10 -13.69 3.68
CA ALA A 91 0.64 -12.56 3.15
C ALA A 91 2.03 -12.46 3.79
N TYR A 92 3.03 -12.06 3.01
CA TYR A 92 4.40 -11.85 3.49
C TYR A 92 5.16 -10.87 2.60
N LEU A 93 6.30 -10.39 3.09
CA LEU A 93 7.22 -9.57 2.32
C LEU A 93 8.27 -10.46 1.69
N HIS A 94 8.41 -10.40 0.36
CA HIS A 94 9.46 -11.12 -0.35
C HIS A 94 10.86 -10.65 0.07
N ASP A 95 11.82 -11.57 0.08
CA ASP A 95 13.19 -11.26 0.52
C ASP A 95 13.94 -10.38 -0.47
N PHE A 96 13.63 -10.51 -1.76
CA PHE A 96 14.26 -9.77 -2.84
C PHE A 96 13.35 -8.64 -3.35
N LEU A 97 14.00 -7.64 -3.95
CA LEU A 97 13.30 -6.62 -4.73
C LEU A 97 12.91 -7.20 -6.10
N ASP A 98 11.90 -6.61 -6.75
CA ASP A 98 11.65 -6.87 -8.17
C ASP A 98 12.81 -6.33 -9.04
N VAL A 99 12.83 -6.70 -10.32
CA VAL A 99 13.84 -6.21 -11.29
C VAL A 99 13.80 -4.69 -11.51
N HIS A 100 12.78 -4.01 -10.99
CA HIS A 100 12.66 -2.55 -10.98
C HIS A 100 13.12 -1.92 -9.66
N GLY A 101 13.65 -2.71 -8.72
CA GLY A 101 14.17 -2.27 -7.43
C GLY A 101 13.09 -1.90 -6.42
N ARG A 102 11.92 -2.53 -6.48
CA ARG A 102 10.79 -2.29 -5.56
C ARG A 102 10.59 -3.48 -4.61
N PRO A 103 10.32 -3.26 -3.32
CA PRO A 103 9.89 -4.30 -2.41
C PRO A 103 8.58 -4.95 -2.91
N VAL A 104 8.46 -6.27 -2.75
CA VAL A 104 7.30 -7.04 -3.19
C VAL A 104 6.58 -7.65 -2.01
N MET A 105 5.34 -7.22 -1.77
CA MET A 105 4.43 -7.90 -0.85
C MET A 105 3.67 -8.98 -1.62
N ILE A 106 3.70 -10.21 -1.13
CA ILE A 106 3.03 -11.37 -1.73
C ILE A 106 1.82 -11.73 -0.88
N VAL A 107 0.69 -11.97 -1.53
CA VAL A 107 -0.58 -12.37 -0.93
C VAL A 107 -1.05 -13.64 -1.61
N GLU A 108 -1.26 -14.70 -0.84
CA GLU A 108 -1.86 -15.95 -1.29
C GLU A 108 -3.35 -15.93 -1.00
N ALA A 109 -4.15 -15.49 -1.98
CA ALA A 109 -5.56 -15.20 -1.76
C ALA A 109 -6.39 -16.44 -1.37
N SER A 110 -5.95 -17.63 -1.75
CA SER A 110 -6.61 -18.90 -1.39
C SER A 110 -6.52 -19.23 0.11
N LYS A 111 -5.56 -18.63 0.83
CA LYS A 111 -5.39 -18.76 2.29
C LYS A 111 -6.16 -17.71 3.09
N HIS A 112 -6.79 -16.73 2.44
CA HIS A 112 -7.64 -15.77 3.12
C HIS A 112 -9.04 -16.35 3.30
N ILE A 113 -9.46 -16.61 4.54
CA ILE A 113 -10.80 -17.05 4.89
C ILE A 113 -11.44 -15.99 5.80
N PRO A 114 -12.38 -15.18 5.28
CA PRO A 114 -13.04 -14.14 6.06
C PRO A 114 -13.73 -14.72 7.30
N GLY A 115 -13.40 -14.18 8.47
CA GLY A 115 -13.98 -14.61 9.75
C GLY A 115 -13.30 -15.83 10.40
N GLU A 116 -12.27 -16.41 9.80
CA GLU A 116 -11.41 -17.40 10.47
C GLU A 116 -10.58 -16.77 11.59
N ILE A 117 -10.08 -15.56 11.35
CA ILE A 117 -9.49 -14.70 12.36
C ILE A 117 -10.27 -13.38 12.47
N GLU A 118 -10.11 -12.68 13.59
CA GLU A 118 -10.72 -11.36 13.77
C GLU A 118 -10.27 -10.40 12.67
N ALA A 119 -11.21 -9.67 12.06
CA ALA A 119 -10.91 -8.82 10.90
C ALA A 119 -9.80 -7.79 11.18
N HIS A 120 -9.71 -7.30 12.41
CA HIS A 120 -8.67 -6.35 12.80
C HIS A 120 -7.25 -6.95 12.77
N GLU A 121 -7.10 -8.27 12.94
CA GLU A 121 -5.80 -8.94 12.83
C GLU A 121 -5.29 -8.97 11.37
N ASP A 122 -6.19 -9.16 10.41
CA ASP A 122 -5.88 -9.03 8.98
C ASP A 122 -5.48 -7.60 8.61
N GLU A 123 -6.19 -6.61 9.15
CA GLU A 123 -5.87 -5.20 8.97
C GLU A 123 -4.48 -4.86 9.54
N LYS A 124 -4.16 -5.33 10.75
CA LYS A 124 -2.85 -5.12 11.37
C LYS A 124 -1.73 -5.75 10.54
N LEU A 125 -1.89 -6.98 10.07
CA LEU A 125 -0.90 -7.63 9.22
C LEU A 125 -0.68 -6.84 7.93
N CYS A 126 -1.75 -6.39 7.28
CA CYS A 126 -1.68 -5.57 6.07
C CYS A 126 -0.84 -4.30 6.32
N VAL A 127 -1.17 -3.55 7.37
CA VAL A 127 -0.48 -2.30 7.70
C VAL A 127 0.97 -2.55 8.10
N PHE A 128 1.23 -3.60 8.88
CA PHE A 128 2.57 -4.01 9.27
C PHE A 128 3.44 -4.36 8.05
N LEU A 129 2.91 -5.11 7.09
CA LEU A 129 3.64 -5.47 5.87
C LEU A 129 3.88 -4.26 4.96
N ILE A 130 2.93 -3.33 4.86
CA ILE A 130 3.13 -2.05 4.16
C ILE A 130 4.29 -1.28 4.80
N GLU A 131 4.25 -1.09 6.12
CA GLU A 131 5.31 -0.40 6.87
C GLU A 131 6.69 -1.08 6.71
N LYS A 132 6.73 -2.42 6.80
CA LYS A 132 7.94 -3.22 6.62
C LYS A 132 8.48 -3.09 5.19
N ALA A 133 7.61 -3.10 4.18
CA ALA A 133 7.99 -2.93 2.78
C ALA A 133 8.54 -1.52 2.52
N LEU A 134 7.90 -0.47 3.06
CA LEU A 134 8.35 0.90 2.90
C LEU A 134 9.72 1.16 3.53
N ARG A 135 10.05 0.51 4.64
CA ARG A 135 11.39 0.59 5.26
C ARG A 135 12.48 -0.08 4.42
N LYS A 136 12.13 -1.02 3.55
CA LYS A 136 13.06 -1.68 2.62
C LYS A 136 13.26 -0.93 1.29
N LEU A 137 12.59 0.22 1.08
CA LEU A 137 12.74 0.98 -0.16
C LEU A 137 14.18 1.48 -0.34
N PRO A 138 14.83 1.18 -1.48
CA PRO A 138 16.13 1.77 -1.80
C PRO A 138 16.05 3.29 -1.96
N PRO A 139 17.18 4.02 -1.82
CA PRO A 139 17.25 5.44 -2.14
C PRO A 139 16.70 5.74 -3.55
N GLY A 140 15.84 6.77 -3.64
CA GLY A 140 15.19 7.17 -4.90
C GLY A 140 14.02 6.28 -5.34
N LYS A 141 13.68 5.23 -4.58
CA LYS A 141 12.47 4.43 -4.78
C LYS A 141 11.40 4.84 -3.78
N HIS A 142 10.14 4.79 -4.21
CA HIS A 142 9.02 5.25 -3.39
C HIS A 142 7.81 4.32 -3.39
N GLU A 143 7.81 3.31 -4.25
CA GLU A 143 6.66 2.46 -4.55
C GLU A 143 6.99 1.01 -4.26
N ILE A 144 6.01 0.29 -3.71
CA ILE A 144 6.02 -1.17 -3.55
C ILE A 144 5.15 -1.83 -4.62
N VAL A 145 5.36 -3.14 -4.81
CA VAL A 145 4.50 -3.98 -5.65
C VAL A 145 3.74 -4.95 -4.77
N VAL A 146 2.46 -5.15 -5.08
CA VAL A 146 1.65 -6.20 -4.44
C VAL A 146 1.38 -7.29 -5.45
N LEU A 147 1.86 -8.49 -5.18
CA LEU A 147 1.58 -9.69 -5.96
C LEU A 147 0.48 -10.48 -5.24
N ILE A 148 -0.65 -10.65 -5.91
CA ILE A 148 -1.79 -11.42 -5.43
C ILE A 148 -1.84 -12.72 -6.23
N ASP A 149 -1.41 -13.80 -5.60
CA ASP A 149 -1.54 -15.15 -6.12
C ASP A 149 -3.00 -15.60 -6.01
N LEU A 150 -3.64 -15.78 -7.15
CA LEU A 150 -5.03 -16.23 -7.24
C LEU A 150 -5.15 -17.73 -7.55
N ARG A 151 -4.04 -18.48 -7.60
CA ARG A 151 -4.09 -19.94 -7.73
C ARG A 151 -4.84 -20.52 -6.54
N GLY A 152 -5.86 -21.32 -6.85
CA GLY A 152 -6.73 -21.92 -5.83
C GLY A 152 -7.76 -20.97 -5.21
N PHE A 153 -7.88 -19.72 -5.69
CA PHE A 153 -8.91 -18.79 -5.22
C PHE A 153 -10.33 -19.35 -5.48
N LYS A 154 -11.16 -19.32 -4.44
CA LYS A 154 -12.57 -19.72 -4.44
C LYS A 154 -13.44 -18.56 -3.96
N THR A 155 -14.75 -18.65 -4.17
CA THR A 155 -15.72 -17.64 -3.72
C THR A 155 -15.69 -17.41 -2.21
N GLN A 156 -15.38 -18.44 -1.42
CA GLN A 156 -15.23 -18.32 0.04
C GLN A 156 -14.08 -17.41 0.47
N ASN A 157 -13.10 -17.17 -0.41
CA ASN A 157 -11.97 -16.28 -0.13
C ASN A 157 -12.29 -14.81 -0.41
N ALA A 158 -13.43 -14.53 -1.05
CA ALA A 158 -13.81 -13.18 -1.46
C ALA A 158 -14.20 -12.31 -0.25
N ASP A 159 -13.38 -11.31 0.06
CA ASP A 159 -13.61 -10.39 1.18
C ASP A 159 -13.74 -8.94 0.71
N LEU A 160 -14.97 -8.48 0.50
CA LEU A 160 -15.20 -7.10 0.08
C LEU A 160 -14.83 -6.09 1.17
N LYS A 161 -15.02 -6.43 2.45
CA LYS A 161 -14.76 -5.52 3.57
C LYS A 161 -13.27 -5.29 3.72
N PHE A 162 -12.50 -6.38 3.83
CA PHE A 162 -11.05 -6.30 3.94
C PHE A 162 -10.42 -5.68 2.70
N THR A 163 -10.90 -6.04 1.50
CA THR A 163 -10.40 -5.42 0.26
C THR A 163 -10.67 -3.92 0.22
N THR A 164 -11.82 -3.46 0.72
CA THR A 164 -12.13 -2.02 0.84
C THR A 164 -11.17 -1.33 1.82
N PHE A 165 -10.87 -1.96 2.95
CA PHE A 165 -9.85 -1.46 3.88
C PHE A 165 -8.48 -1.31 3.21
N VAL A 166 -8.01 -2.32 2.47
CA VAL A 166 -6.71 -2.27 1.76
C VAL A 166 -6.67 -1.08 0.79
N PHE A 167 -7.73 -0.86 0.03
CA PHE A 167 -7.81 0.30 -0.87
C PHE A 167 -7.84 1.63 -0.12
N GLU A 168 -8.61 1.72 0.98
CA GLU A 168 -8.60 2.91 1.82
C GLU A 168 -7.22 3.17 2.41
N ALA A 169 -6.50 2.13 2.85
CA ALA A 169 -5.17 2.26 3.41
C ALA A 169 -4.20 2.90 2.40
N PHE A 170 -4.12 2.37 1.17
CA PHE A 170 -3.27 2.95 0.14
C PHE A 170 -3.76 4.32 -0.34
N TYR A 171 -5.07 4.53 -0.46
CA TYR A 171 -5.61 5.80 -0.95
C TYR A 171 -5.44 6.91 0.07
N CYS A 172 -5.85 6.70 1.32
CA CYS A 172 -5.90 7.72 2.37
C CYS A 172 -4.58 7.88 3.12
N TYR A 173 -3.93 6.77 3.50
CA TYR A 173 -2.87 6.78 4.52
C TYR A 173 -1.48 6.56 3.94
N TYR A 174 -1.37 5.83 2.84
CA TYR A 174 -0.13 5.57 2.11
C TYR A 174 -0.21 6.04 0.64
N PRO A 175 -0.62 7.31 0.38
CA PRO A 175 -0.84 7.77 -0.98
C PRO A 175 0.43 7.60 -1.82
N ARG A 176 0.32 7.27 -3.11
CA ARG A 176 1.46 7.13 -4.04
C ARG A 176 2.52 6.10 -3.65
N ARG A 177 2.28 5.25 -2.64
CA ARG A 177 3.23 4.19 -2.23
C ARG A 177 3.01 2.86 -2.95
N LEU A 178 1.89 2.70 -3.66
CA LEU A 178 1.58 1.51 -4.44
C LEU A 178 1.93 1.76 -5.91
N GLY A 179 2.87 0.98 -6.45
CA GLY A 179 3.28 1.09 -7.85
C GLY A 179 2.42 0.22 -8.77
N GLU A 180 2.26 -1.06 -8.43
CA GLU A 180 1.48 -2.03 -9.22
C GLU A 180 0.84 -3.09 -8.32
N VAL A 181 -0.31 -3.61 -8.75
CA VAL A 181 -0.96 -4.79 -8.17
C VAL A 181 -1.03 -5.87 -9.26
N LEU A 182 -0.36 -6.99 -9.04
CA LEU A 182 -0.32 -8.12 -9.97
C LEU A 182 -1.30 -9.20 -9.51
N PHE A 183 -2.39 -9.38 -10.24
CA PHE A 183 -3.29 -10.52 -10.10
C PHE A 183 -2.74 -11.68 -10.94
N VAL A 184 -2.09 -12.64 -10.28
CA VAL A 184 -1.39 -13.74 -10.93
C VAL A 184 -2.31 -14.96 -11.04
N ASP A 185 -2.40 -15.54 -12.25
CA ASP A 185 -3.21 -16.72 -12.57
C ASP A 185 -4.67 -16.64 -12.09
N ALA A 186 -5.30 -15.48 -12.34
CA ALA A 186 -6.68 -15.22 -11.95
C ALA A 186 -7.68 -16.25 -12.55
N PRO A 187 -8.38 -17.05 -11.72
CA PRO A 187 -9.39 -17.98 -12.22
C PRO A 187 -10.64 -17.22 -12.69
N PHE A 188 -11.44 -17.84 -13.56
CA PHE A 188 -12.64 -17.19 -14.10
C PHE A 188 -13.62 -16.74 -13.00
N ILE A 189 -13.66 -17.45 -11.87
CA ILE A 189 -14.52 -17.15 -10.72
C ILE A 189 -14.12 -15.86 -9.97
N PHE A 190 -12.91 -15.33 -10.23
CA PHE A 190 -12.48 -14.03 -9.69
C PHE A 190 -13.14 -12.84 -10.42
N LYS A 191 -13.58 -13.01 -11.68
CA LYS A 191 -14.13 -11.91 -12.49
C LYS A 191 -15.33 -11.19 -11.85
N PRO A 192 -16.35 -11.89 -11.30
CA PRO A 192 -17.46 -11.23 -10.61
C PRO A 192 -16.98 -10.43 -9.40
N PHE A 193 -16.04 -10.97 -8.62
CA PHE A 193 -15.48 -10.25 -7.48
C PHE A 193 -14.71 -9.00 -7.91
N TRP A 194 -13.83 -9.10 -8.92
CA TRP A 194 -13.15 -7.95 -9.50
C TRP A 194 -14.13 -6.85 -9.98
N SER A 195 -15.27 -7.24 -10.55
CA SER A 195 -16.28 -6.28 -11.02
C SER A 195 -16.90 -5.45 -9.89
N LEU A 196 -16.98 -6.00 -8.67
CA LEU A 196 -17.48 -5.31 -7.48
C LEU A 196 -16.44 -4.36 -6.89
N ILE A 197 -15.16 -4.75 -6.91
CA ILE A 197 -14.08 -3.94 -6.30
C ILE A 197 -13.54 -2.88 -7.23
N LYS A 198 -13.55 -3.09 -8.55
CA LYS A 198 -13.00 -2.16 -9.54
C LYS A 198 -13.55 -0.73 -9.41
N PRO A 199 -14.86 -0.49 -9.22
CA PRO A 199 -15.40 0.86 -8.99
C PRO A 199 -14.82 1.55 -7.75
N LEU A 200 -14.51 0.79 -6.70
CA LEU A 200 -13.95 1.31 -5.44
C LEU A 200 -12.50 1.77 -5.59
N THR A 201 -11.77 1.23 -6.57
CA THR A 201 -10.35 1.53 -6.77
C THR A 201 -10.09 2.92 -7.36
N GLY A 202 -11.08 3.58 -7.96
CA GLY A 202 -10.91 4.93 -8.55
C GLY A 202 -9.71 5.02 -9.49
N SER A 203 -8.79 5.96 -9.23
CA SER A 203 -7.56 6.13 -10.02
C SER A 203 -6.57 4.96 -9.91
N TYR A 204 -6.66 4.16 -8.83
CA TYR A 204 -5.79 3.00 -8.60
C TYR A 204 -6.15 1.81 -9.49
N ALA A 205 -7.31 1.82 -10.16
CA ALA A 205 -7.68 0.80 -11.15
C ALA A 205 -6.60 0.60 -12.23
N SER A 206 -5.88 1.67 -12.57
CA SER A 206 -4.81 1.65 -13.58
C SER A 206 -3.53 0.94 -13.13
N LEU A 207 -3.37 0.68 -11.83
CA LEU A 207 -2.22 -0.04 -11.26
C LEU A 207 -2.42 -1.56 -11.27
N ALA A 208 -3.67 -2.02 -11.45
CA ALA A 208 -4.01 -3.42 -11.51
C ALA A 208 -3.60 -4.04 -12.85
N LYS A 209 -2.88 -5.17 -12.78
CA LYS A 209 -2.48 -5.98 -13.94
C LYS A 209 -2.85 -7.43 -13.71
N PHE A 210 -3.36 -8.08 -14.74
CA PHE A 210 -3.61 -9.52 -14.76
C PHE A 210 -2.51 -10.16 -15.60
N CYS A 211 -1.87 -11.21 -15.07
CA CYS A 211 -0.78 -11.90 -15.75
C CYS A 211 -0.72 -13.37 -15.32
N SER A 212 -0.07 -14.18 -16.14
CA SER A 212 0.29 -15.56 -15.77
C SER A 212 1.49 -15.59 -14.82
N SER A 213 1.67 -16.69 -14.10
CA SER A 213 2.88 -16.93 -13.30
C SER A 213 4.17 -16.78 -14.13
N LYS A 214 4.15 -17.22 -15.39
CA LYS A 214 5.29 -17.09 -16.31
C LYS A 214 5.61 -15.64 -16.63
N GLU A 215 4.60 -14.85 -17.04
CA GLU A 215 4.80 -13.43 -17.35
C GLU A 215 5.24 -12.64 -16.11
N MET A 216 4.70 -12.97 -14.94
CA MET A 216 5.13 -12.37 -13.68
C MET A 216 6.61 -12.67 -13.43
N ALA A 217 7.02 -13.94 -13.51
CA ALA A 217 8.40 -14.34 -13.28
C ALA A 217 9.37 -13.65 -14.25
N GLU A 218 9.05 -13.64 -15.55
CA GLU A 218 9.88 -13.05 -16.60
C GLU A 218 10.04 -11.52 -16.48
N ASN A 219 8.97 -10.81 -16.09
CA ASN A 219 8.97 -9.35 -16.10
C ASN A 219 9.34 -8.71 -14.76
N TYR A 220 9.23 -9.46 -13.65
CA TYR A 220 9.40 -8.91 -12.30
C TYR A 220 10.56 -9.54 -11.54
N PHE A 221 11.08 -10.70 -11.95
CA PHE A 221 12.09 -11.43 -11.19
C PHE A 221 13.21 -11.97 -12.08
N THR A 222 14.31 -12.33 -11.44
CA THR A 222 15.34 -13.18 -12.06
C THR A 222 15.07 -14.63 -11.68
N THR A 223 15.73 -15.58 -12.34
CA THR A 223 15.62 -17.00 -12.00
C THR A 223 15.97 -17.29 -10.54
N GLU A 224 16.90 -16.53 -9.94
CA GLU A 224 17.31 -16.70 -8.54
C GLU A 224 16.35 -16.03 -7.55
N THR A 225 15.65 -14.98 -7.98
CA THR A 225 14.81 -14.13 -7.12
C THR A 225 13.32 -14.38 -7.26
N VAL A 226 12.87 -15.23 -8.19
CA VAL A 226 11.45 -15.60 -8.30
C VAL A 226 10.97 -16.26 -6.99
N PRO A 227 9.77 -15.92 -6.47
CA PRO A 227 9.29 -16.50 -5.22
C PRO A 227 9.15 -18.02 -5.34
N GLN A 228 9.49 -18.74 -4.27
CA GLN A 228 9.59 -20.20 -4.30
C GLN A 228 8.29 -20.90 -4.71
N SER A 229 7.14 -20.33 -4.36
CA SER A 229 5.82 -20.86 -4.75
C SER A 229 5.53 -20.79 -6.26
N PHE A 230 6.37 -20.09 -7.03
CA PHE A 230 6.25 -19.93 -8.49
C PHE A 230 7.41 -20.54 -9.28
N ARG A 231 8.29 -21.30 -8.61
CA ARG A 231 9.36 -22.07 -9.25
C ARG A 231 8.86 -23.39 -9.82
#